data_AF-A0A843YUC4-F1
#
_entry.id   AF-A0A843YUC4-F1
#
_cell.length_a   1.000
_cell.length_b   1.000
_cell.length_c   1.000
_cell.angle_alpha   90.00
_cell.angle_beta   90.00
_cell.angle_gamma   90.00
#
_symmetry.space_group_name_H-M   'P 1'
#
loop_
_entity.id
_entity.type
_entity.pdbx_description
1 polymer ?
#
loop_
_entity_poly.entity_id
_entity_poly.type
_entity_poly.pdbx_seq_one_letter_code
_entity_poly.pdbx_strand_id
1 'polypeptide(L)'
;MIQRVTKIVVLLSTIGLAIPAQAQAIPSACEQWFKAVEICTQSAINMYERVDIKTAKDLRQSFKVLQSARSKVRKAIVRIGEDAVAERCTKSEFINGMNNALSAVTVPLIFSNALDAKCQGSINSIVH
;
A
#
# COMPACT_ATOMS: atom_id res chain seq x y z
N MET A 1 -62.66 -40.95 -3.88
CA MET A 1 -61.50 -40.65 -4.76
C MET A 1 -60.75 -39.47 -4.19
N ILE A 2 -59.49 -39.68 -3.82
CA ILE A 2 -58.63 -38.75 -3.07
C ILE A 2 -57.51 -38.29 -4.04
N GLN A 3 -57.36 -36.98 -4.26
CA GLN A 3 -56.21 -36.38 -4.93
C GLN A 3 -55.85 -35.10 -4.15
N ARG A 4 -55.03 -35.25 -3.11
CA ARG A 4 -53.57 -34.98 -3.06
C ARG A 4 -53.20 -33.51 -3.22
N VAL A 5 -53.06 -32.91 -2.04
CA VAL A 5 -52.39 -31.65 -1.70
C VAL A 5 -50.96 -31.63 -2.25
N THR A 6 -50.67 -30.68 -3.15
CA THR A 6 -49.29 -30.40 -3.60
C THR A 6 -48.72 -29.28 -2.74
N LYS A 7 -47.93 -29.65 -1.73
CA LYS A 7 -47.12 -28.71 -0.93
C LYS A 7 -45.88 -28.34 -1.75
N ILE A 8 -45.82 -27.10 -2.23
CA ILE A 8 -44.59 -26.53 -2.81
C ILE A 8 -43.72 -26.09 -1.63
N VAL A 9 -42.72 -26.91 -1.31
CA VAL A 9 -41.65 -26.58 -0.37
C VAL A 9 -40.68 -25.67 -1.11
N VAL A 10 -40.74 -24.36 -0.85
CA VAL A 10 -39.72 -23.42 -1.29
C VAL A 10 -38.49 -23.63 -0.41
N LEU A 11 -37.54 -24.40 -0.92
CA LEU A 11 -36.20 -24.52 -0.36
C LEU A 11 -35.54 -23.14 -0.50
N LEU A 12 -35.43 -22.39 0.61
CA LEU A 12 -34.55 -21.24 0.70
C LEU A 12 -33.10 -21.74 0.58
N SER A 13 -32.56 -21.67 -0.63
CA SER A 13 -31.11 -21.74 -0.85
C SER A 13 -30.50 -20.53 -0.18
N THR A 14 -29.98 -20.71 1.03
CA THR A 14 -28.96 -19.86 1.63
C THR A 14 -27.74 -19.88 0.71
N ILE A 15 -27.73 -18.99 -0.28
CA ILE A 15 -26.53 -18.61 -0.99
C ILE A 15 -25.67 -17.90 0.05
N GLY A 16 -24.89 -18.68 0.78
CA GLY A 16 -23.75 -18.19 1.52
C GLY A 16 -22.80 -17.60 0.50
N LEU A 17 -22.95 -16.31 0.23
CA LEU A 17 -21.94 -15.49 -0.42
C LEU A 17 -20.73 -15.55 0.52
N ALA A 18 -19.86 -16.52 0.29
CA ALA A 18 -18.47 -16.44 0.70
C ALA A 18 -17.90 -15.24 -0.06
N ILE A 19 -18.07 -14.04 0.51
CA ILE A 19 -17.37 -12.86 0.06
C ILE A 19 -15.90 -13.27 0.15
N PRO A 20 -15.18 -13.41 -0.98
CA PRO A 20 -13.76 -13.69 -0.91
C PRO A 20 -13.20 -12.59 -0.02
N ALA A 21 -12.48 -12.96 1.04
CA ALA A 21 -11.81 -12.02 1.92
C ALA A 21 -11.09 -11.03 1.02
N GLN A 22 -11.71 -9.87 0.78
CA GLN A 22 -11.15 -8.87 -0.09
C GLN A 22 -9.84 -8.55 0.60
N ALA A 23 -8.72 -8.72 -0.09
CA ALA A 23 -7.47 -8.17 0.36
C ALA A 23 -7.75 -6.67 0.49
N GLN A 24 -8.14 -6.23 1.69
CA GLN A 24 -8.74 -4.92 1.91
C GLN A 24 -7.74 -3.92 1.35
N ALA A 25 -8.19 -3.19 0.33
CA ALA A 25 -7.33 -2.30 -0.40
C ALA A 25 -6.81 -1.27 0.60
N ILE A 26 -5.52 -0.95 0.50
CA ILE A 26 -4.98 0.12 1.32
C ILE A 26 -5.65 1.42 0.86
N PRO A 27 -6.15 2.26 1.78
CA PRO A 27 -6.79 3.51 1.41
C PRO A 27 -5.89 4.33 0.48
N SER A 28 -6.49 4.97 -0.53
CA SER A 28 -5.78 5.72 -1.56
C SER A 28 -4.80 6.75 -0.97
N ALA A 29 -5.18 7.40 0.13
CA ALA A 29 -4.35 8.34 0.87
C ALA A 29 -3.03 7.70 1.34
N CYS A 30 -3.06 6.50 1.93
CA CYS A 30 -1.83 5.80 2.33
C CYS A 30 -1.08 5.28 1.10
N GLU A 31 -1.81 4.76 0.13
CA GLU A 31 -1.27 4.05 -1.03
C GLU A 31 -0.34 4.91 -1.88
N GLN A 32 -0.72 6.18 -2.12
CA GLN A 32 0.09 7.12 -2.90
C GLN A 32 1.46 7.34 -2.24
N TRP A 33 1.49 7.52 -0.93
CA TRP A 33 2.74 7.66 -0.17
C TRP A 33 3.60 6.39 -0.22
N PHE A 34 3.01 5.22 0.06
CA PHE A 34 3.75 3.95 -0.01
C PHE A 34 4.34 3.74 -1.39
N LYS A 35 3.54 3.93 -2.44
CA LYS A 35 3.96 3.77 -3.83
C LYS A 35 5.08 4.73 -4.20
N ALA A 36 5.01 5.99 -3.78
CA ALA A 36 6.06 6.97 -4.05
C ALA A 36 7.39 6.56 -3.40
N VAL A 37 7.38 6.24 -2.10
CA VAL A 37 8.58 5.80 -1.38
C VAL A 37 9.11 4.50 -1.96
N GLU A 38 8.24 3.54 -2.31
CA GLU A 38 8.64 2.26 -2.91
C GLU A 38 9.37 2.44 -4.24
N ILE A 39 8.77 3.21 -5.16
CA ILE A 39 9.35 3.47 -6.49
C ILE A 39 10.68 4.20 -6.35
N CYS A 40 10.72 5.28 -5.56
CA CYS A 40 11.94 6.06 -5.39
C CYS A 40 13.06 5.27 -4.70
N THR A 41 12.73 4.40 -3.73
CA THR A 41 13.71 3.53 -3.08
C THR A 41 14.28 2.52 -4.07
N GLN A 42 13.45 1.97 -4.96
CA GLN A 42 13.92 1.06 -6.00
C GLN A 42 14.84 1.78 -7.00
N SER A 43 14.50 3.01 -7.41
CA SER A 43 15.37 3.84 -8.26
C SER A 43 16.73 4.10 -7.58
N ALA A 44 16.73 4.41 -6.28
CA ALA A 44 17.96 4.58 -5.52
C ALA A 44 18.78 3.31 -5.40
N ILE A 45 18.16 2.16 -5.15
CA ILE A 45 18.85 0.87 -5.14
C ILE A 45 19.56 0.64 -6.48
N ASN A 46 18.86 0.83 -7.60
CA ASN A 46 19.42 0.60 -8.93
C ASN A 46 20.61 1.52 -9.25
N MET A 47 20.59 2.76 -8.74
CA MET A 47 21.70 3.70 -8.86
C MET A 47 22.89 3.25 -8.01
N TYR A 48 22.66 3.01 -6.71
CA TYR A 48 23.70 2.65 -5.76
C TYR A 48 24.30 1.26 -6.01
N GLU A 49 23.58 0.33 -6.64
CA GLU A 49 24.12 -0.97 -7.04
C GLU A 49 25.39 -0.88 -7.90
N ARG A 50 25.57 0.25 -8.61
CA ARG A 50 26.69 0.48 -9.52
C ARG A 50 27.84 1.28 -8.90
N VAL A 51 27.57 2.01 -7.82
CA VAL A 51 28.52 3.00 -7.26
C VAL A 51 28.84 2.76 -5.78
N ASP A 52 27.92 2.18 -5.00
CA ASP A 52 28.11 1.82 -3.60
C ASP A 52 27.16 0.68 -3.19
N ILE A 53 27.70 -0.54 -3.22
CA ILE A 53 26.98 -1.78 -2.90
C ILE A 53 26.48 -1.79 -1.45
N LYS A 54 27.20 -1.15 -0.52
CA LYS A 54 26.78 -1.10 0.89
C LYS A 54 25.51 -0.28 1.03
N THR A 55 25.49 0.92 0.44
CA THR A 55 24.29 1.76 0.44
C THR A 55 23.11 1.08 -0.25
N ALA A 56 23.34 0.40 -1.38
CA ALA A 56 22.28 -0.39 -2.03
C ALA A 56 21.74 -1.52 -1.13
N LYS A 57 22.60 -2.20 -0.36
CA LYS A 57 22.17 -3.23 0.60
C LYS A 57 21.32 -2.63 1.73
N ASP A 58 21.74 -1.49 2.28
CA ASP A 58 21.01 -0.80 3.35
C ASP A 58 19.63 -0.30 2.85
N LEU A 59 19.57 0.25 1.64
CA LEU A 59 18.31 0.64 1.00
C LEU A 59 17.37 -0.55 0.76
N ARG A 60 17.90 -1.71 0.33
CA ARG A 60 17.08 -2.93 0.19
C ARG A 60 16.51 -3.39 1.55
N GLN A 61 17.26 -3.21 2.63
CA GLN A 61 16.76 -3.52 3.97
C GLN A 61 15.64 -2.55 4.38
N SER A 62 15.82 -1.25 4.15
CA SER A 62 14.77 -0.24 4.36
C SER A 62 13.52 -0.51 3.52
N PHE A 63 13.70 -0.95 2.27
CA PHE A 63 12.61 -1.33 1.38
C PHE A 63 11.79 -2.52 1.93
N LYS A 64 12.44 -3.53 2.52
CA LYS A 64 11.74 -4.64 3.21
C LYS A 64 10.97 -4.16 4.44
N VAL A 65 11.50 -3.18 5.18
CA VAL A 65 10.81 -2.58 6.32
C VAL A 65 9.56 -1.83 5.85
N LEU A 66 9.64 -1.11 4.74
CA LEU A 66 8.51 -0.42 4.13
C LEU A 66 7.41 -1.40 3.69
N GLN A 67 7.76 -2.49 2.99
CA GLN A 67 6.80 -3.54 2.64
C GLN A 67 6.15 -4.18 3.88
N SER A 68 6.93 -4.34 4.96
CA SER A 68 6.42 -4.83 6.24
C SER A 68 5.44 -3.83 6.88
N ALA A 69 5.71 -2.52 6.79
CA ALA A 69 4.79 -1.47 7.24
C ALA A 69 3.48 -1.52 6.45
N ARG A 70 3.56 -1.69 5.13
CA ARG A 70 2.39 -1.85 4.25
C ARG A 70 1.53 -3.06 4.63
N SER A 71 2.15 -4.18 4.99
CA SER A 71 1.44 -5.36 5.56
C SER A 71 0.78 -5.04 6.90
N LYS A 72 1.43 -4.27 7.78
CA LYS A 72 0.84 -3.82 9.05
C LYS A 72 -0.37 -2.92 8.83
N VAL A 73 -0.36 -2.06 7.81
CA VAL A 73 -1.54 -1.26 7.43
C VAL A 73 -2.70 -2.17 7.03
N ARG A 74 -2.49 -3.19 6.18
CA ARG A 74 -3.53 -4.17 5.85
C ARG A 74 -4.09 -4.87 7.09
N LYS A 75 -3.24 -5.26 8.02
CA LYS A 75 -3.68 -5.84 9.32
C LYS A 75 -4.45 -4.83 10.18
N ALA A 76 -4.09 -3.55 10.12
CA ALA A 76 -4.82 -2.49 10.82
C ALA A 76 -6.23 -2.32 10.23
N ILE A 77 -6.38 -2.36 8.90
CA ILE A 77 -7.69 -2.27 8.25
C ILE A 77 -8.63 -3.36 8.77
N VAL A 78 -8.15 -4.61 8.88
CA VAL A 78 -8.92 -5.72 9.46
C VAL A 78 -9.32 -5.47 10.92
N ARG A 79 -8.48 -4.78 11.69
CA ARG A 79 -8.66 -4.62 13.15
C ARG A 79 -9.49 -3.40 13.54
N ILE A 80 -9.30 -2.27 12.87
CA ILE A 80 -9.88 -0.98 13.26
C ILE A 80 -10.77 -0.36 12.17
N GLY A 81 -10.89 -1.02 11.01
CA GLY A 81 -11.68 -0.54 9.88
C GLY A 81 -10.87 0.31 8.89
N GLU A 82 -11.35 0.35 7.66
CA GLU A 82 -10.72 1.11 6.56
C GLU A 82 -10.74 2.62 6.81
N ASP A 83 -11.89 3.17 7.23
CA ASP A 83 -12.05 4.60 7.47
C ASP A 83 -11.09 5.14 8.54
N ALA A 84 -10.92 4.40 9.64
CA ALA A 84 -9.99 4.80 10.70
C ALA A 84 -8.52 4.76 10.23
N VAL A 85 -8.18 3.85 9.32
CA VAL A 85 -6.84 3.82 8.71
C VAL A 85 -6.68 4.96 7.71
N ALA A 86 -7.71 5.23 6.89
CA ALA A 86 -7.71 6.32 5.94
C ALA A 86 -7.49 7.67 6.67
N GLU A 87 -8.23 7.92 7.75
CA GLU A 87 -8.07 9.12 8.58
C GLU A 87 -6.64 9.24 9.14
N ARG A 88 -6.03 8.13 9.59
CA ARG A 88 -4.64 8.15 10.08
C ARG A 88 -3.64 8.52 8.99
N CYS A 89 -3.90 8.12 7.75
CA CYS A 89 -3.03 8.46 6.63
C CYS A 89 -3.15 9.92 6.17
N THR A 90 -4.17 10.65 6.63
CA THR A 90 -4.27 12.10 6.41
C THR A 90 -3.72 12.92 7.57
N LYS A 91 -3.28 12.28 8.69
CA LYS A 91 -2.67 13.00 9.82
C LYS A 91 -1.24 13.41 9.52
N SER A 92 -0.83 14.52 10.13
CA SER A 92 0.52 15.09 10.01
C SER A 92 1.63 14.11 10.35
N GLU A 93 1.43 13.25 11.34
CA GLU A 93 2.43 12.29 11.82
C GLU A 93 2.76 11.27 10.74
N PHE A 94 1.73 10.77 10.04
CA PHE A 94 1.91 9.88 8.90
C PHE A 94 2.55 10.61 7.72
N ILE A 95 2.01 11.76 7.35
CA ILE A 95 2.50 12.55 6.21
C ILE A 95 3.97 12.95 6.41
N ASN A 96 4.33 13.45 7.58
CA ASN A 96 5.71 13.83 7.90
C ASN A 96 6.64 12.61 7.90
N GLY A 97 6.21 11.48 8.44
CA GLY A 97 6.98 10.23 8.39
C GLY A 97 7.26 9.78 6.95
N MET A 98 6.24 9.81 6.09
CA MET A 98 6.37 9.42 4.68
C MET A 98 7.18 10.45 3.87
N ASN A 99 7.01 11.76 4.13
CA ASN A 99 7.82 12.81 3.54
C ASN A 99 9.29 12.68 3.91
N ASN A 100 9.60 12.38 5.17
CA ASN A 100 10.97 12.15 5.62
C ASN A 100 11.58 10.92 4.94
N ALA A 101 10.82 9.82 4.85
CA ALA A 101 11.26 8.62 4.15
C ALA A 101 11.50 8.88 2.66
N LEU A 102 10.60 9.62 2.01
CA LEU A 102 10.73 10.00 0.61
C LEU A 102 11.95 10.90 0.40
N SER A 103 12.10 11.96 1.20
CA SER A 103 13.21 12.92 1.12
C SER A 103 14.57 12.27 1.34
N ALA A 104 14.67 11.33 2.29
CA ALA A 104 15.90 10.58 2.54
C ALA A 104 16.40 9.81 1.31
N VAL A 105 15.50 9.48 0.38
CA VAL A 105 15.81 8.76 -0.84
C VAL A 105 15.92 9.70 -2.05
N THR A 106 15.02 10.68 -2.17
CA THR A 106 14.94 11.55 -3.34
C THR A 106 15.99 12.64 -3.36
N VAL A 107 16.37 13.19 -2.20
CA VAL A 107 17.38 14.27 -2.12
C VAL A 107 18.73 13.81 -2.69
N PRO A 108 19.30 12.65 -2.28
CA PRO A 108 20.53 12.14 -2.90
C PRO A 108 20.41 11.90 -4.41
N LEU A 109 19.25 11.42 -4.87
CA LEU A 109 18.99 11.19 -6.29
C LEU A 109 18.97 12.50 -7.08
N ILE A 110 18.37 13.55 -6.53
CA ILE A 110 18.37 14.89 -7.14
C ILE A 110 19.79 15.43 -7.25
N PHE A 111 20.55 15.41 -6.15
CA PHE A 111 21.95 15.89 -6.15
C PHE A 111 22.86 15.09 -7.09
N SER A 112 22.54 13.82 -7.32
CA SER A 112 23.28 12.96 -8.24
C SER A 112 22.75 12.98 -9.67
N ASN A 113 21.75 13.82 -9.99
CA ASN A 113 21.04 13.83 -11.27
C ASN A 113 20.53 12.43 -11.70
N ALA A 114 20.15 11.61 -10.71
CA ALA A 114 19.71 10.23 -10.87
C ALA A 114 18.23 10.02 -10.53
N LEU A 115 17.48 11.11 -10.33
CA LEU A 115 16.03 11.05 -10.13
C LEU A 115 15.35 10.70 -11.46
N ASP A 116 14.91 9.46 -11.61
CA ASP A 116 14.24 9.02 -12.83
C ASP A 116 12.78 9.50 -12.92
N ALA A 117 12.23 9.43 -14.13
CA ALA A 117 10.85 9.86 -14.42
C ALA A 117 9.78 9.05 -13.66
N LYS A 118 10.07 7.80 -13.25
CA LYS A 118 9.10 6.98 -12.50
C LYS A 118 9.00 7.48 -11.07
N CYS A 119 10.12 7.75 -10.41
CA CYS A 119 10.15 8.34 -9.09
C CYS A 119 9.59 9.76 -9.10
N GLN A 120 9.97 10.61 -10.06
CA GLN A 120 9.38 11.95 -10.17
C GLN A 120 7.86 11.89 -10.38
N GLY A 121 7.39 11.01 -11.27
CA GLY A 121 5.97 10.83 -11.53
C GLY A 121 5.17 10.33 -10.33
N SER A 122 5.75 9.46 -9.50
CA SER A 122 5.08 8.96 -8.29
C SER A 122 4.98 10.04 -7.20
N ILE A 123 6.01 10.88 -7.04
CA ILE A 123 5.98 12.05 -6.15
C ILE A 123 4.87 13.01 -6.58
N ASN A 124 4.81 13.35 -7.87
CA ASN A 124 3.81 14.28 -8.40
C ASN A 124 2.38 13.74 -8.33
N SER A 125 2.20 12.44 -8.11
CA SER A 125 0.89 11.80 -7.98
C SER A 125 0.32 11.85 -6.56
N ILE A 126 1.10 12.33 -5.59
CA ILE A 126 0.64 12.51 -4.20
C ILE A 126 -0.31 13.71 -4.18
N VAL A 127 -1.57 13.46 -3.85
CA VAL A 127 -2.60 14.50 -3.69
C VAL A 127 -2.63 14.93 -2.21
N HIS A 128 -2.51 16.24 -1.98
CA HIS A 128 -2.62 16.88 -0.67
C HIS A 128 -4.07 17.11 -0.25
#